data_AF-A0A5D2REF4-F1
#
_entry.id   AF-A0A5D2REF4-F1
#
_cell.length_a   1.000
_cell.length_b   1.000
_cell.length_c   1.000
_cell.angle_alpha   90.00
_cell.angle_beta   90.00
_cell.angle_gamma   90.00
#
_symmetry.space_group_name_H-M   'P 1'
#
loop_
_entity.id
_entity.type
_entity.pdbx_description
1 polymer ?
#
loop_
_entity_poly.entity_id
_entity_poly.type
_entity_poly.pdbx_seq_one_letter_code
_entity_poly.pdbx_strand_id
1 'polypeptide(L)'
;MVVTSGADVHDDSNNYDKEKELKAFDNSKAGVKGLVDAGITKVPRMFIRSDISSNTLETTKKTQYNIPVIDLQGIEDDPRRHKEISDEVRHASETWGFFQIVNHGIPVSVLEDHIGGLQVLHEDKWIDVPCSPGALVINIAYFERCFRKRGAQSAGKLGRTKSFSFRTSDPRLYGPIKELLSEENPPKYRETTVRDYAMYSNGRGLDVDDTSPLLHFRL
;
A
#
# COMPACT_ATOMS: atom_id res chain seq x y z
N MET A 1 12.50 -29.70 2.80
CA MET A 1 13.94 -29.48 2.58
C MET A 1 14.05 -28.69 1.28
N VAL A 2 14.36 -27.39 1.36
CA VAL A 2 14.60 -26.57 0.17
C VAL A 2 15.88 -27.10 -0.49
N VAL A 3 15.78 -27.50 -1.75
CA VAL A 3 16.93 -28.03 -2.50
C VAL A 3 17.92 -26.88 -2.72
N THR A 4 18.98 -26.85 -1.91
CA THR A 4 20.17 -26.05 -2.17
C THR A 4 21.06 -26.86 -3.11
N SER A 5 20.83 -26.80 -4.42
CA SER A 5 21.81 -27.31 -5.38
C SER A 5 22.88 -26.26 -5.61
N GLY A 6 23.89 -26.27 -4.75
CA GLY A 6 25.24 -25.84 -5.10
C GLY A 6 25.89 -26.95 -5.91
N ALA A 7 25.78 -26.88 -7.22
CA ALA A 7 26.63 -27.55 -8.19
C ALA A 7 26.45 -26.81 -9.52
N ASP A 8 27.53 -26.67 -10.28
CA ASP A 8 27.52 -26.06 -11.61
C ASP A 8 26.39 -26.64 -12.47
N VAL A 9 25.39 -25.83 -12.79
CA VAL A 9 24.32 -26.18 -13.72
C VAL A 9 24.53 -25.33 -14.97
N HIS A 10 24.98 -26.01 -16.01
CA HIS A 10 24.79 -25.60 -17.40
C HIS A 10 23.40 -24.99 -17.58
N ASP A 11 23.35 -23.85 -18.25
CA ASP A 11 22.14 -23.10 -18.59
C ASP A 11 21.13 -23.94 -19.38
N ASP A 12 20.21 -24.62 -18.69
CA ASP A 12 18.96 -25.10 -19.26
C ASP A 12 17.90 -23.99 -19.14
N SER A 13 18.05 -22.96 -19.98
CA SER A 13 17.16 -21.80 -20.06
C SER A 13 15.73 -22.12 -20.55
N ASN A 14 15.39 -23.38 -20.85
CA ASN A 14 14.13 -23.77 -21.49
C ASN A 14 13.07 -24.43 -20.59
N ASN A 15 13.30 -24.61 -19.27
CA ASN A 15 12.30 -25.27 -18.40
C ASN A 15 12.23 -24.69 -16.98
N TYR A 16 12.29 -23.36 -16.85
CA TYR A 16 12.05 -22.71 -15.56
C TYR A 16 10.53 -22.57 -15.31
N ASP A 17 10.02 -23.38 -14.38
CA ASP A 17 8.63 -23.34 -13.94
C ASP A 17 8.50 -22.56 -12.60
N LYS A 18 8.23 -21.26 -12.73
CA LYS A 18 8.03 -20.35 -11.59
C LYS A 18 6.87 -20.78 -10.69
N GLU A 19 5.80 -21.34 -11.27
CA GLU A 19 4.60 -21.73 -10.52
C GLU A 19 4.90 -22.94 -9.61
N LYS A 20 5.65 -23.91 -10.11
CA LYS A 20 6.11 -25.06 -9.32
C LYS A 20 7.02 -24.64 -8.17
N GLU A 21 7.96 -23.71 -8.38
CA GLU A 21 8.81 -23.18 -7.31
C GLU A 21 8.01 -22.41 -6.25
N LEU A 22 7.05 -21.58 -6.67
CA LEU A 22 6.17 -20.86 -5.75
C LEU A 22 5.32 -21.82 -4.90
N LYS A 23 4.75 -22.87 -5.51
CA LYS A 23 3.99 -23.89 -4.78
C LYS A 23 4.87 -24.63 -3.78
N ALA A 24 6.08 -25.03 -4.16
CA ALA A 24 7.02 -25.71 -3.26
C ALA A 24 7.43 -24.80 -2.08
N PHE A 25 7.68 -23.52 -2.36
CA PHE A 25 7.98 -22.53 -1.35
C PHE A 25 6.81 -22.31 -0.38
N ASP A 26 5.58 -22.13 -0.88
CA ASP A 26 4.41 -21.96 0.00
C ASP A 26 4.12 -23.22 0.82
N ASN A 27 4.24 -24.41 0.23
CA ASN A 27 4.08 -25.69 0.92
C ASN A 27 5.11 -25.91 2.03
N SER A 28 6.29 -25.29 1.93
CA SER A 28 7.29 -25.37 3.00
C SER A 28 6.84 -24.67 4.29
N LYS A 29 5.91 -23.71 4.17
CA LYS A 29 5.42 -22.84 5.26
C LYS A 29 6.53 -22.11 6.04
N ALA A 30 7.77 -22.13 5.53
CA ALA A 30 8.93 -21.50 6.15
C ALA A 30 8.99 -19.99 5.90
N GLY A 31 8.33 -19.52 4.83
CA GLY A 31 8.33 -18.13 4.41
C GLY A 31 9.72 -17.59 4.06
N VAL A 32 9.81 -16.28 3.78
CA VAL A 32 11.09 -15.65 3.43
C VAL A 32 12.06 -15.67 4.61
N LYS A 33 11.56 -15.57 5.85
CA LYS A 33 12.39 -15.67 7.06
C LYS A 33 13.10 -17.03 7.12
N GLY A 34 12.42 -18.13 6.81
CA GLY A 34 13.04 -19.46 6.80
C GLY A 34 14.18 -19.58 5.78
N LEU A 35 14.09 -18.87 4.65
CA LEU A 35 15.21 -18.79 3.70
C LEU A 35 16.39 -18.01 4.28
N VAL A 36 16.12 -16.86 4.91
CA VAL A 36 17.15 -16.02 5.56
C VAL A 36 17.85 -16.80 6.69
N ASP A 37 17.08 -17.46 7.55
CA ASP A 37 17.61 -18.27 8.65
C ASP A 37 18.44 -19.46 8.13
N ALA A 38 18.11 -19.99 6.95
CA ALA A 38 18.88 -21.04 6.26
C ALA A 38 20.17 -20.53 5.59
N GLY A 39 20.44 -19.21 5.63
CA GLY A 39 21.68 -18.63 5.15
C GLY A 39 21.83 -18.60 3.63
N ILE A 40 20.73 -18.51 2.87
CA ILE A 40 20.81 -18.42 1.40
C ILE A 40 21.64 -17.19 0.97
N THR A 41 22.51 -17.38 -0.02
CA THR A 41 23.45 -16.34 -0.50
C THR A 41 23.03 -15.72 -1.83
N LYS A 42 22.03 -16.30 -2.51
CA LYS A 42 21.47 -15.81 -3.77
C LYS A 42 19.96 -15.68 -3.64
N VAL A 43 19.41 -14.60 -4.19
CA VAL A 43 17.95 -14.41 -4.28
C VAL A 43 17.39 -15.46 -5.24
N PRO A 44 16.46 -16.32 -4.79
CA PRO A 44 15.84 -17.30 -5.66
C PRO A 44 15.10 -16.66 -6.84
N ARG A 45 15.15 -17.31 -8.01
CA ARG A 45 14.65 -16.74 -9.27
C ARG A 45 13.16 -16.36 -9.21
N MET A 46 12.34 -17.04 -8.41
CA MET A 46 10.91 -16.72 -8.27
C MET A 46 10.62 -15.35 -7.64
N PHE A 47 11.57 -14.79 -6.88
CA PHE A 47 11.46 -13.43 -6.33
C PHE A 47 12.01 -12.35 -7.27
N ILE A 48 12.67 -12.72 -8.36
CA ILE A 48 13.17 -11.77 -9.35
C ILE A 48 12.00 -11.30 -10.20
N ARG A 49 11.73 -10.01 -10.15
CA ARG A 49 10.71 -9.33 -10.96
C ARG A 49 11.28 -8.97 -12.33
N SER A 50 10.73 -9.57 -13.39
CA SER A 50 11.14 -9.37 -14.78
C SER A 50 10.65 -8.05 -15.40
N ASP A 51 9.66 -7.41 -14.78
CA ASP A 51 9.04 -6.14 -15.19
C ASP A 51 9.78 -4.90 -14.65
N ILE A 52 10.72 -5.08 -13.72
CA ILE A 52 11.63 -4.01 -13.29
C ILE A 52 12.76 -3.96 -14.31
N SER A 53 12.49 -3.35 -15.46
CA SER A 53 13.58 -2.89 -16.33
C SER A 53 14.51 -1.99 -15.50
N SER A 54 15.80 -2.09 -15.74
CA SER A 54 16.90 -1.38 -15.07
C SER A 54 16.79 0.16 -15.03
N ASN A 55 15.70 0.75 -15.53
CA ASN A 55 15.40 2.18 -15.53
C ASN A 55 14.82 2.72 -14.21
N THR A 56 14.45 1.88 -13.22
CA THR A 56 13.99 2.37 -11.89
C THR A 56 15.14 2.71 -10.93
N LEU A 57 16.38 2.66 -11.40
CA LEU A 57 17.57 3.16 -10.71
C LEU A 57 18.03 4.51 -11.29
N GLU A 58 17.23 5.17 -12.12
CA GLU A 58 17.45 6.58 -12.37
C GLU A 58 17.23 7.33 -11.04
N THR A 59 18.37 7.66 -10.43
CA THR A 59 18.53 8.67 -9.39
C THR A 59 17.61 9.83 -9.72
N THR A 60 16.46 9.85 -9.07
CA THR A 60 15.53 10.96 -9.13
C THR A 60 16.33 12.18 -8.74
N LYS A 61 16.42 13.16 -9.65
CA LYS A 61 16.66 14.55 -9.25
C LYS A 61 15.71 14.77 -8.08
N LYS A 62 16.24 14.92 -6.86
CA LYS A 62 15.45 15.09 -5.62
C LYS A 62 14.61 16.36 -5.77
N THR A 63 13.49 16.29 -6.46
CA THR A 63 12.35 17.13 -6.12
C THR A 63 11.97 16.66 -4.73
N GLN A 64 12.36 17.44 -3.73
CA GLN A 64 12.02 17.18 -2.34
C GLN A 64 10.51 17.33 -2.22
N TYR A 65 9.81 16.22 -2.42
CA TYR A 65 8.39 16.12 -2.15
C TYR A 65 8.22 16.17 -0.64
N ASN A 66 7.56 17.23 -0.15
CA ASN A 66 7.23 17.37 1.27
C ASN A 66 5.92 16.63 1.51
N ILE A 67 6.02 15.35 1.86
CA ILE A 67 4.88 14.54 2.30
C ILE A 67 4.20 15.28 3.46
N PRO A 68 2.87 15.50 3.42
CA PRO A 68 2.18 16.20 4.49
C PRO A 68 2.40 15.52 5.84
N VAL A 69 2.71 16.32 6.85
CA VAL A 69 2.81 15.88 8.25
C VAL A 69 1.79 16.68 9.03
N ILE A 70 0.84 15.99 9.65
CA ILE A 70 -0.28 16.59 10.38
C ILE A 70 -0.04 16.36 11.88
N ASP A 71 -0.02 17.44 12.64
CA ASP A 71 0.18 17.41 14.08
C ASP A 71 -1.16 17.30 14.81
N LEU A 72 -1.41 16.17 15.49
CA LEU A 72 -2.67 15.96 16.22
C LEU A 72 -2.69 16.59 17.62
N GLN A 73 -1.65 17.33 18.01
CA GLN A 73 -1.61 18.00 19.30
C GLN A 73 -2.80 18.96 19.47
N GLY A 74 -3.51 18.84 20.60
CA GLY A 74 -4.63 19.69 20.96
C GLY A 74 -5.93 19.41 20.20
N ILE A 75 -6.02 18.31 19.45
CA ILE A 75 -7.23 17.94 18.69
C ILE A 75 -8.48 17.76 19.58
N GLU A 76 -8.30 17.26 20.81
CA GLU A 76 -9.41 17.05 21.75
C GLU A 76 -9.72 18.29 22.61
N ASP A 77 -8.76 19.20 22.76
CA ASP A 77 -8.82 20.30 23.73
C ASP A 77 -9.39 21.60 23.16
N ASP A 78 -9.15 21.89 21.86
CA ASP A 78 -9.54 23.15 21.22
C ASP A 78 -10.37 22.90 19.94
N PRO A 79 -11.66 23.31 19.91
CA PRO A 79 -12.50 23.22 18.71
C PRO A 79 -11.94 23.91 17.47
N ARG A 80 -11.16 24.99 17.63
CA ARG A 80 -10.50 25.67 16.50
C ARG A 80 -9.39 24.81 15.95
N ARG A 81 -8.52 24.29 16.82
CA ARG A 81 -7.47 23.34 16.44
C ARG A 81 -8.05 22.08 15.79
N HIS A 82 -9.12 21.53 16.34
CA HIS A 82 -9.84 20.39 15.75
C HIS A 82 -10.27 20.67 14.31
N LYS A 83 -10.81 21.88 14.05
CA LYS A 83 -11.21 22.29 12.70
C LYS A 83 -10.01 22.44 11.77
N GLU A 84 -8.93 23.08 12.22
CA GLU A 84 -7.70 23.24 11.43
C GLU A 84 -7.11 21.89 11.04
N ILE A 85 -6.98 20.96 12.00
CA ILE A 85 -6.53 19.60 11.74
C ILE A 85 -7.45 18.89 10.74
N SER A 86 -8.77 19.04 10.90
CA SER A 86 -9.75 18.45 9.97
C SER A 86 -9.57 18.99 8.54
N ASP A 87 -9.27 20.28 8.39
CA ASP A 87 -9.01 20.91 7.09
C ASP A 87 -7.66 20.46 6.50
N GLU A 88 -6.62 20.30 7.32
CA GLU A 88 -5.31 19.71 6.93
C GLU A 88 -5.48 18.26 6.44
N VAL A 89 -6.22 17.44 7.19
CA VAL A 89 -6.53 16.05 6.83
C VAL A 89 -7.28 16.01 5.52
N ARG A 90 -8.34 16.82 5.35
CA ARG A 90 -9.09 16.90 4.09
C ARG A 90 -8.17 17.23 2.92
N HIS A 91 -7.36 18.28 3.06
CA HIS A 91 -6.46 18.72 2.00
C HIS A 91 -5.45 17.65 1.61
N ALA A 92 -4.80 17.00 2.58
CA ALA A 92 -3.84 15.93 2.32
C ALA A 92 -4.50 14.69 1.70
N SER A 93 -5.72 14.38 2.12
CA SER A 93 -6.53 13.30 1.56
C SER A 93 -6.83 13.52 0.08
N GLU A 94 -7.23 14.73 -0.29
CA GLU A 94 -7.60 15.10 -1.66
C GLU A 94 -6.39 15.20 -2.61
N THR A 95 -5.26 15.69 -2.11
CA THR A 95 -4.10 16.00 -2.94
C THR A 95 -3.05 14.89 -2.99
N TRP A 96 -2.87 14.15 -1.90
CA TRP A 96 -1.88 13.09 -1.79
C TRP A 96 -2.51 11.71 -1.68
N GLY A 97 -3.67 11.58 -1.02
CA GLY A 97 -4.26 10.29 -0.65
C GLY A 97 -3.50 9.54 0.45
N PHE A 98 -2.42 10.14 0.96
CA PHE A 98 -1.64 9.66 2.10
C PHE A 98 -0.94 10.84 2.80
N PHE A 99 -0.60 10.67 4.07
CA PHE A 99 0.09 11.66 4.88
C PHE A 99 0.68 11.02 6.13
N GLN A 100 1.55 11.74 6.84
CA GLN A 100 2.01 11.35 8.18
C GLN A 100 1.20 12.07 9.25
N ILE A 101 0.99 11.42 10.39
CA ILE A 101 0.48 12.06 11.60
C ILE A 101 1.51 11.94 12.73
N VAL A 102 1.61 12.98 13.56
CA VAL A 102 2.45 13.03 14.77
C VAL A 102 1.61 13.48 15.97
N ASN A 103 2.14 13.31 17.18
CA ASN A 103 1.46 13.66 18.44
C ASN A 103 0.06 13.04 18.57
N HIS A 104 -0.14 11.86 17.99
CA HIS A 104 -1.41 11.12 17.97
C HIS A 104 -1.73 10.40 19.29
N GLY A 105 -1.01 10.69 20.39
CA GLY A 105 -1.26 10.13 21.73
C GLY A 105 -0.82 8.68 21.96
N ILE A 106 -0.29 7.98 20.95
CA ILE A 106 0.23 6.61 21.12
C ILE A 106 1.69 6.70 21.59
N PRO A 107 2.06 6.04 22.70
CA PRO A 107 3.43 6.09 23.21
C PRO A 107 4.47 5.65 22.18
N VAL A 108 5.53 6.44 22.00
CA VAL A 108 6.61 6.11 21.05
C VAL A 108 7.24 4.75 21.36
N SER A 109 7.27 4.34 22.63
CA SER A 109 7.79 3.04 23.05
C SER A 109 7.05 1.84 22.47
N VAL A 110 5.80 1.99 22.02
CA VAL A 110 5.04 0.91 21.35
C VAL A 110 5.19 0.94 19.83
N LEU A 111 5.72 2.04 19.27
CA LEU A 111 6.02 2.21 17.86
C LEU A 111 7.45 1.70 17.59
N GLU A 112 7.63 0.38 17.66
CA GLU A 112 8.91 -0.28 17.39
C GLU A 112 9.32 -0.20 15.90
N ASP A 113 10.63 -0.20 15.68
CA ASP A 113 11.38 -0.22 14.42
C ASP A 113 11.37 1.08 13.59
N HIS A 114 12.55 1.72 13.50
CA HIS A 114 12.84 2.85 12.59
C HIS A 114 13.37 2.39 11.23
N ILE A 115 12.88 1.25 10.74
CA ILE A 115 13.33 0.67 9.47
C ILE A 115 12.46 1.25 8.35
N GLY A 116 13.09 2.01 7.46
CA GLY A 116 12.47 2.56 6.26
C GLY A 116 12.13 1.53 5.20
N GLY A 117 11.87 2.02 3.99
CA GLY A 117 11.56 1.18 2.83
C GLY A 117 10.14 1.33 2.32
N LEU A 118 9.27 2.11 2.98
CA LEU A 118 8.00 2.48 2.38
C LEU A 118 8.23 3.47 1.23
N GLN A 119 7.76 3.11 0.04
CA GLN A 119 7.67 4.00 -1.10
C GLN A 119 6.20 4.22 -1.46
N VAL A 120 5.90 5.44 -1.87
CA VAL A 120 4.57 5.85 -2.36
C VAL A 120 4.68 6.38 -3.77
N LEU A 121 3.72 6.00 -4.61
CA LEU A 121 3.60 6.50 -5.97
C LEU A 121 2.81 7.80 -5.96
N HIS A 122 3.42 8.92 -6.33
CA HIS A 122 2.77 10.21 -6.46
C HIS A 122 3.23 10.87 -7.77
N GLU A 123 2.29 11.40 -8.55
CA GLU A 123 2.56 11.98 -9.87
C GLU A 123 3.41 11.08 -10.79
N ASP A 124 3.07 9.78 -10.82
CA ASP A 124 3.76 8.76 -11.63
C ASP A 124 5.24 8.56 -11.26
N LYS A 125 5.64 8.95 -10.02
CA LYS A 125 6.99 8.75 -9.45
C LYS A 125 6.94 8.07 -8.09
N TRP A 126 7.89 7.18 -7.85
CA TRP A 126 8.11 6.59 -6.53
C TRP A 126 8.87 7.55 -5.62
N ILE A 127 8.33 7.78 -4.43
CA ILE A 127 8.89 8.66 -3.40
C ILE A 127 9.14 7.83 -2.16
N ASP A 128 10.34 7.92 -1.60
CA ASP A 128 10.65 7.33 -0.29
C ASP A 128 9.95 8.12 0.82
N VAL A 129 9.22 7.41 1.69
CA VAL A 129 8.63 8.03 2.88
C VAL A 129 9.68 8.03 3.99
N PRO A 130 10.04 9.19 4.55
CA PRO A 130 10.98 9.25 5.66
C PRO A 130 10.38 8.59 6.90
N CYS A 131 11.16 7.76 7.59
CA CYS A 131 10.79 7.24 8.91
C CYS A 131 11.01 8.32 9.97
N SER A 132 9.94 9.02 10.34
CA SER A 132 9.98 9.99 11.43
C SER A 132 9.66 9.29 12.76
N PRO A 133 10.46 9.48 13.82
CA PRO A 133 10.17 8.90 15.13
C PRO A 133 8.80 9.31 15.64
N GLY A 134 7.99 8.34 16.08
CA GLY A 134 6.65 8.61 16.60
C GLY A 134 5.64 9.08 15.55
N ALA A 135 5.92 8.94 14.25
CA ALA A 135 4.96 9.22 13.20
C ALA A 135 4.26 7.95 12.70
N LEU A 136 2.99 8.10 12.32
CA LEU A 136 2.24 7.06 11.61
C LEU A 136 1.97 7.52 10.18
N VAL A 137 2.17 6.64 9.20
CA VAL A 137 1.76 6.89 7.82
C VAL A 137 0.32 6.43 7.65
N ILE A 138 -0.55 7.37 7.27
CA ILE A 138 -1.95 7.14 6.96
C ILE A 138 -2.08 7.11 5.44
N ASN A 139 -2.70 6.05 4.91
CA ASN A 139 -3.08 5.95 3.51
C ASN A 139 -4.59 5.72 3.45
N ILE A 140 -5.27 6.51 2.63
CA ILE A 140 -6.69 6.36 2.39
C ILE A 140 -6.88 5.33 1.30
N ALA A 141 -7.12 4.09 1.73
CA ALA A 141 -7.35 2.99 0.82
C ALA A 141 -8.72 3.12 0.13
N TYR A 142 -8.69 3.11 -1.21
CA TYR A 142 -9.69 2.74 -2.23
C TYR A 142 -11.19 3.09 -2.11
N PHE A 143 -11.77 3.34 -0.93
CA PHE A 143 -13.17 3.76 -0.82
C PHE A 143 -13.41 5.20 -1.31
N GLU A 144 -12.35 6.02 -1.47
CA GLU A 144 -12.44 7.40 -1.96
C GLU A 144 -11.86 7.66 -3.36
N ARG A 145 -11.70 6.63 -4.21
CA ARG A 145 -11.37 6.86 -5.64
C ARG A 145 -12.50 7.59 -6.41
N CYS A 146 -13.60 7.92 -5.73
CA CYS A 146 -14.72 8.76 -6.16
C CYS A 146 -14.33 10.18 -6.60
N PHE A 147 -13.17 10.74 -6.22
CA PHE A 147 -12.86 12.17 -6.41
C PHE A 147 -11.74 12.55 -7.40
N ARG A 148 -11.39 11.68 -8.37
CA ARG A 148 -10.51 11.96 -9.55
C ARG A 148 -9.00 11.63 -9.34
N LYS A 149 -8.20 11.87 -10.39
CA LYS A 149 -7.05 11.09 -10.91
C LYS A 149 -5.83 10.94 -9.98
N ARG A 150 -5.25 9.73 -10.03
CA ARG A 150 -3.93 9.27 -9.50
C ARG A 150 -3.88 8.97 -8.00
N GLY A 151 -4.24 7.73 -7.65
CA GLY A 151 -4.10 7.22 -6.28
C GLY A 151 -2.68 6.75 -5.99
N ALA A 152 -2.28 6.86 -4.73
CA ALA A 152 -0.99 6.39 -4.25
C ALA A 152 -0.95 4.86 -4.19
N GLN A 153 -0.06 4.27 -4.99
CA GLN A 153 0.37 2.89 -4.77
C GLN A 153 1.45 2.92 -3.70
N SER A 154 1.25 2.23 -2.59
CA SER A 154 2.29 2.01 -1.60
C SER A 154 2.98 0.69 -1.88
N ALA A 155 4.28 0.70 -2.11
CA ALA A 155 5.10 -0.50 -2.19
C ALA A 155 6.20 -0.42 -1.13
N GLY A 156 6.25 -1.42 -0.26
CA GLY A 156 7.36 -1.58 0.67
C GLY A 156 8.53 -2.27 -0.04
N LYS A 157 9.66 -1.58 -0.14
CA LYS A 157 10.94 -2.21 -0.47
C LYS A 157 11.49 -2.85 0.81
N LEU A 158 11.25 -4.15 0.96
CA LEU A 158 11.94 -5.05 1.89
C LEU A 158 12.10 -4.53 3.33
N GLY A 159 11.00 -4.04 3.93
CA GLY A 159 10.94 -3.63 5.34
C GLY A 159 9.84 -4.37 6.09
N ARG A 160 10.03 -4.61 7.40
CA ARG A 160 9.00 -5.15 8.30
C ARG A 160 7.94 -4.08 8.57
N THR A 161 7.06 -3.80 7.60
CA THR A 161 5.96 -2.86 7.82
C THR A 161 4.85 -3.54 8.61
N LYS A 162 4.63 -3.11 9.85
CA LYS A 162 3.40 -3.41 10.60
C LYS A 162 2.31 -2.50 10.05
N SER A 163 1.26 -3.07 9.45
CA SER A 163 0.13 -2.30 8.94
C SER A 163 -1.15 -2.66 9.69
N PHE A 164 -1.95 -1.64 9.98
CA PHE A 164 -3.29 -1.78 10.54
C PHE A 164 -4.28 -1.32 9.49
N SER A 165 -5.29 -2.14 9.20
CA SER A 165 -6.36 -1.79 8.27
C SER A 165 -7.66 -1.67 9.04
N PHE A 166 -8.21 -0.46 9.08
CA PHE A 166 -9.53 -0.21 9.63
C PHE A 166 -10.57 -0.55 8.56
N ARG A 167 -11.41 -1.55 8.84
CA ARG A 167 -12.52 -1.96 7.98
C ARG A 167 -13.78 -2.04 8.82
N THR A 168 -14.88 -1.52 8.27
CA THR A 168 -16.21 -1.71 8.85
C THR A 168 -16.78 -3.05 8.42
N SER A 169 -17.51 -3.71 9.32
CA SER A 169 -18.32 -4.90 9.02
C SER A 169 -19.82 -4.57 8.99
N ASP A 170 -20.17 -3.29 8.98
CA ASP A 170 -21.56 -2.84 8.94
C ASP A 170 -22.21 -3.33 7.63
N PRO A 171 -23.38 -4.00 7.70
CA PRO A 171 -24.11 -4.46 6.52
C PRO A 171 -24.76 -3.33 5.71
N ARG A 172 -24.64 -2.07 6.14
CA ARG A 172 -25.14 -0.92 5.40
C ARG A 172 -24.60 -0.86 3.98
N LEU A 173 -25.41 -0.27 3.12
CA LEU A 173 -25.01 0.11 1.77
C LEU A 173 -24.11 1.36 1.85
N TYR A 174 -22.97 1.27 1.19
CA TYR A 174 -22.05 2.37 1.00
C TYR A 174 -22.10 2.79 -0.46
N GLY A 175 -22.22 4.09 -0.69
CA GLY A 175 -22.19 4.70 -2.01
C GLY A 175 -21.65 6.12 -1.91
N PRO A 176 -21.73 6.89 -3.02
CA PRO A 176 -21.32 8.29 -3.00
C PRO A 176 -22.06 9.08 -1.91
N ILE A 177 -21.31 9.84 -1.11
CA ILE A 177 -21.85 10.70 -0.05
C ILE A 177 -22.79 11.71 -0.70
N LYS A 178 -24.07 11.67 -0.34
CA LYS A 178 -25.14 12.41 -1.04
C LYS A 178 -24.92 13.93 -0.98
N GLU A 179 -24.37 14.39 0.14
CA GLU A 179 -24.04 15.79 0.41
C GLU A 179 -22.92 16.33 -0.50
N LEU A 180 -22.15 15.45 -1.16
CA LEU A 180 -21.08 15.81 -2.09
C LEU A 180 -21.46 15.67 -3.56
N LEU A 181 -22.72 15.28 -3.85
CA LEU A 181 -23.21 15.14 -5.21
C LEU A 181 -23.79 16.46 -5.73
N SER A 182 -23.46 16.80 -6.97
CA SER A 182 -24.03 17.93 -7.71
C SER A 182 -24.14 17.59 -9.20
N GLU A 183 -24.71 18.49 -10.02
CA GLU A 183 -24.72 18.31 -11.48
C GLU A 183 -23.28 18.21 -12.05
N GLU A 184 -22.35 18.96 -11.48
CA GLU A 184 -20.93 18.98 -11.84
C GLU A 184 -20.14 17.80 -11.24
N ASN A 185 -20.67 17.16 -10.20
CA ASN A 185 -20.09 15.97 -9.57
C ASN A 185 -21.15 14.86 -9.37
N PRO A 186 -21.58 14.21 -10.47
CA PRO A 186 -22.58 13.15 -10.40
C PRO A 186 -22.01 11.90 -9.70
N PRO A 187 -22.88 11.01 -9.20
CA PRO A 187 -22.44 9.74 -8.65
C PRO A 187 -21.66 8.95 -9.71
N LYS A 188 -20.47 8.46 -9.34
CA LYS A 188 -19.60 7.69 -10.24
C LYS A 188 -19.70 6.17 -10.01
N TYR A 189 -20.26 5.78 -8.87
CA TYR A 189 -20.32 4.40 -8.42
C TYR A 189 -21.70 4.10 -7.85
N ARG A 190 -22.17 2.86 -8.05
CA ARG A 190 -23.39 2.35 -7.44
C ARG A 190 -23.17 2.01 -5.96
N GLU A 191 -24.26 1.99 -5.20
CA GLU A 191 -24.24 1.52 -3.83
C GLU A 191 -23.87 0.03 -3.75
N THR A 192 -23.07 -0.35 -2.76
CA THR A 192 -22.69 -1.74 -2.48
C THR A 192 -22.37 -1.94 -1.01
N THR A 193 -22.34 -3.18 -0.53
CA THR A 193 -21.88 -3.48 0.83
C THR A 193 -20.36 -3.66 0.85
N VAL A 194 -19.72 -3.42 2.01
CA VAL A 194 -18.29 -3.74 2.19
C VAL A 194 -18.03 -5.24 1.98
N ARG A 195 -18.99 -6.08 2.33
CA ARG A 195 -18.93 -7.53 2.10
C ARG A 195 -18.86 -7.88 0.62
N ASP A 196 -19.78 -7.34 -0.19
CA ASP A 196 -19.82 -7.63 -1.62
C ASP A 196 -18.57 -7.12 -2.33
N TYR A 197 -18.10 -5.92 -1.96
CA TYR A 197 -16.84 -5.38 -2.44
C TYR A 197 -15.65 -6.27 -2.09
N ALA A 198 -15.55 -6.72 -0.83
CA ALA A 198 -14.46 -7.57 -0.37
C ALA A 198 -14.49 -8.96 -1.04
N MET A 199 -15.67 -9.57 -1.19
CA MET A 199 -15.84 -10.84 -1.88
C MET A 199 -15.43 -10.74 -3.35
N TYR A 200 -15.88 -9.69 -4.04
CA TYR A 200 -15.48 -9.44 -5.42
C TYR A 200 -13.97 -9.22 -5.54
N SER A 201 -13.39 -8.35 -4.70
CA SER A 201 -11.97 -8.01 -4.76
C SER A 201 -11.07 -9.20 -4.45
N ASN A 202 -11.40 -10.00 -3.42
CA ASN A 202 -10.61 -11.17 -3.04
C ASN A 202 -10.80 -12.34 -4.01
N GLY A 203 -11.96 -12.44 -4.68
CA GLY A 203 -12.27 -13.51 -5.62
C GLY A 203 -11.61 -13.38 -7.00
N ARG A 204 -11.02 -12.21 -7.32
CA ARG A 204 -10.46 -11.93 -8.65
C ARG A 204 -9.11 -12.59 -8.96
N GLY A 205 -8.41 -13.17 -7.98
CA GLY A 205 -7.05 -13.72 -8.21
C GLY A 205 -6.04 -12.64 -8.66
N LEU A 206 -4.76 -13.01 -8.80
CA LEU A 206 -3.67 -12.09 -9.16
C LEU A 206 -3.51 -11.87 -10.68
N ASP A 207 -4.24 -12.64 -11.51
CA ASP A 207 -4.05 -12.72 -12.98
C ASP A 207 -5.08 -11.95 -13.82
N VAL A 208 -6.05 -11.27 -13.18
CA VAL A 208 -7.01 -10.44 -13.94
C VAL A 208 -6.38 -9.07 -14.10
N ASP A 209 -6.18 -8.65 -15.36
CA ASP A 209 -5.72 -7.33 -15.83
C ASP A 209 -5.82 -6.24 -14.75
N ASP A 210 -4.78 -5.41 -14.58
CA ASP A 210 -4.60 -4.29 -13.63
C ASP A 210 -5.77 -3.29 -13.47
N THR A 211 -6.91 -3.55 -14.11
CA THR A 211 -8.24 -3.02 -13.85
C THR A 211 -8.66 -3.11 -12.38
N SER A 212 -8.57 -1.96 -11.70
CA SER A 212 -9.09 -1.70 -10.36
C SER A 212 -10.46 -2.38 -10.09
N PRO A 213 -10.66 -3.06 -8.95
CA PRO A 213 -11.95 -3.65 -8.56
C PRO A 213 -13.11 -2.65 -8.59
N LEU A 214 -12.83 -1.36 -8.42
CA LEU A 214 -13.82 -0.29 -8.44
C LEU A 214 -14.50 -0.12 -9.80
N LEU A 215 -13.86 -0.52 -10.91
CA LEU A 215 -14.48 -0.43 -12.23
C LEU A 215 -15.74 -1.29 -12.32
N HIS A 216 -15.82 -2.38 -11.56
CA HIS A 216 -17.01 -3.23 -11.48
C HIS A 216 -18.22 -2.53 -10.85
N PHE A 217 -17.98 -1.53 -10.01
CA PHE A 217 -19.02 -0.79 -9.30
C PHE A 217 -19.31 0.57 -9.92
N ARG A 218 -18.67 0.90 -11.05
CA ARG A 218 -18.89 2.16 -11.76
C ARG A 218 -20.29 2.19 -12.39
N LEU A 219 -20.92 3.36 -12.38
CA LEU A 219 -22.15 3.63 -13.14
C LEU A 219 -21.85 3.80 -14.64
#